data_AF-S9QC31-F1
#
_entry.id   AF-S9QC31-F1
#
_cell.length_a   1.000
_cell.length_b   1.000
_cell.length_c   1.000
_cell.angle_alpha   90.00
_cell.angle_beta   90.00
_cell.angle_gamma   90.00
#
_symmetry.space_group_name_H-M   'P 1'
#
loop_
_entity.id
_entity.type
_entity.pdbx_description
1 polymer ?
#
loop_
_entity_poly.entity_id
_entity_poly.type
_entity_poly.pdbx_seq_one_letter_code
_entity_poly.pdbx_strand_id
1 'polypeptide(L)'
;MCGDGKVESPETCDDGNTTADDGCSATCTLEPGWSCPAAGRRCLAALCGDQIIAGDEECEDGNDLSGDGCGNQCRLESGYKCDTIGEPCVRTICGDQKVEGTEQCDDGNNDLGDGCSPLCMREPRCTNGTCQAVCGDGMLLPGDTTEECDDGNTRAHDGCSPACKLEEGFICQSIEQDPPDREELPIVYRDFRGYDLPASGSLPRGHVDFENANGAERGIVATLLGSDGKPVYAKTNGSSSTTHGKAAFDQWYRDVPNINMTLVQTLSLNRQPNGSYRFEDTSFFPFDSAGWVARGVEPVRRGGEGIAHNFSFTSETRYWFEYKGVEVLEFYGDDDVWVFINGRLALDLGGVHAAEAGSINLAQKAAELGLQRGRIYEVAVFQAERHTTGSSYRLTLNNFTTRRTQCELLCGNGVIDQGEQCDDGNNTSNDGCGATCLLEIR
;
A
#
# COMPACT_ATOMS: atom_id res chain seq x y z
N MET A 1 9.59 -32.10 37.26
CA MET A 1 9.74 -30.94 38.19
C MET A 1 9.44 -29.73 37.33
N CYS A 2 8.50 -28.87 37.70
CA CYS A 2 8.06 -27.88 36.72
C CYS A 2 9.17 -26.97 36.18
N GLY A 3 9.27 -26.92 34.85
CA GLY A 3 10.25 -26.17 34.08
C GLY A 3 11.55 -26.92 33.80
N ASP A 4 11.59 -28.25 33.97
CA ASP A 4 12.77 -29.08 33.68
C ASP A 4 12.76 -29.68 32.26
N GLY A 5 11.74 -29.35 31.47
CA GLY A 5 11.53 -29.79 30.10
C GLY A 5 11.02 -31.22 29.98
N LYS A 6 10.45 -31.80 31.04
CA LYS A 6 9.88 -33.15 31.04
C LYS A 6 8.53 -33.15 31.72
N VAL A 7 7.55 -33.80 31.09
CA VAL A 7 6.24 -34.01 31.72
C VAL A 7 6.32 -35.23 32.64
N GLU A 8 6.34 -35.01 33.95
CA GLU A 8 6.33 -36.04 34.99
C GLU A 8 5.06 -35.93 35.85
N SER A 9 4.50 -37.05 36.33
CA SER A 9 3.31 -36.97 37.20
C SER A 9 3.60 -36.13 38.46
N PRO A 10 2.82 -35.05 38.76
CA PRO A 10 1.44 -34.76 38.32
C PRO A 10 1.28 -33.68 37.22
N GLU A 11 2.32 -33.32 36.50
CA GLU A 11 2.36 -32.30 35.45
C GLU A 11 1.52 -32.73 34.24
N THR A 12 0.86 -31.77 33.56
CA THR A 12 0.13 -32.02 32.31
C THR A 12 0.81 -31.38 31.09
N CYS A 13 1.79 -30.52 31.33
CA CYS A 13 2.68 -29.88 30.37
C CYS A 13 4.00 -29.57 31.08
N ASP A 14 5.07 -29.32 30.33
CA ASP A 14 6.31 -28.70 30.82
C ASP A 14 7.00 -28.12 29.59
N ASP A 15 7.09 -26.79 29.50
CA ASP A 15 7.65 -26.07 28.35
C ASP A 15 9.11 -25.65 28.58
N GLY A 16 9.77 -26.24 29.58
CA GLY A 16 11.15 -25.96 29.92
C GLY A 16 11.36 -24.68 30.73
N ASN A 17 10.29 -24.04 31.22
CA ASN A 17 10.40 -22.89 32.10
C ASN A 17 9.24 -22.83 33.14
N THR A 18 9.15 -21.74 33.91
CA THR A 18 8.09 -21.56 34.94
C THR A 18 7.37 -20.22 34.80
N THR A 19 7.43 -19.63 33.61
CA THR A 19 6.61 -18.48 33.23
C THR A 19 5.16 -18.96 33.14
N ALA A 20 4.22 -18.04 33.18
CA ALA A 20 2.82 -18.33 32.95
C ALA A 20 2.38 -17.53 31.73
N ASP A 21 1.26 -17.92 31.13
CA ASP A 21 0.71 -17.34 29.91
C ASP A 21 1.57 -17.61 28.65
N ASP A 22 2.42 -18.64 28.67
CA ASP A 22 3.15 -19.22 27.54
C ASP A 22 2.68 -20.65 27.19
N GLY A 23 1.52 -21.03 27.73
CA GLY A 23 0.80 -22.27 27.49
C GLY A 23 1.05 -23.36 28.53
N CYS A 24 2.11 -23.24 29.32
CA CYS A 24 2.33 -24.09 30.49
C CYS A 24 2.57 -23.26 31.75
N SER A 25 1.54 -23.13 32.57
CA SER A 25 1.60 -22.33 33.80
C SER A 25 2.77 -22.70 34.73
N ALA A 26 3.13 -21.79 35.64
CA ALA A 26 4.16 -21.99 36.66
C ALA A 26 4.00 -23.22 37.59
N THR A 27 2.85 -23.91 37.53
CA THR A 27 2.58 -25.17 38.24
C THR A 27 2.47 -26.39 37.31
N CYS A 28 2.88 -26.24 36.05
CA CYS A 28 2.87 -27.25 35.00
C CYS A 28 1.49 -27.83 34.73
N THR A 29 0.51 -26.93 34.72
CA THR A 29 -0.85 -27.16 34.23
C THR A 29 -1.02 -26.48 32.88
N LEU A 30 -1.58 -27.21 31.90
CA LEU A 30 -1.83 -26.71 30.55
C LEU A 30 -2.83 -25.56 30.60
N GLU A 31 -2.53 -24.45 29.94
CA GLU A 31 -3.36 -23.26 29.93
C GLU A 31 -4.46 -23.34 28.86
N PRO A 32 -5.63 -22.71 29.06
CA PRO A 32 -6.73 -22.75 28.08
C PRO A 32 -6.34 -22.13 26.74
N GLY A 33 -6.74 -22.77 25.63
CA GLY A 33 -6.38 -22.32 24.27
C GLY A 33 -4.98 -22.77 23.83
N TRP A 34 -4.21 -23.45 24.68
CA TRP A 34 -2.85 -23.88 24.35
C TRP A 34 -2.71 -25.39 24.14
N SER A 35 -1.72 -25.76 23.32
CA SER A 35 -1.29 -27.13 23.05
C SER A 35 0.22 -27.23 23.25
N CYS A 36 0.66 -28.14 24.14
CA CYS A 36 2.08 -28.42 24.41
C CYS A 36 2.41 -29.87 24.01
N PRO A 37 2.51 -30.20 22.71
CA PRO A 37 2.62 -31.57 22.23
C PRO A 37 3.96 -32.23 22.57
N ALA A 38 5.03 -31.44 22.79
CA ALA A 38 6.37 -31.91 23.10
C ALA A 38 6.91 -31.27 24.38
N ALA A 39 7.36 -32.10 25.33
CA ALA A 39 7.95 -31.63 26.58
C ALA A 39 9.26 -30.86 26.33
N GLY A 40 9.46 -29.77 27.08
CA GLY A 40 10.61 -28.88 26.98
C GLY A 40 10.60 -27.96 25.77
N ARG A 41 9.44 -27.80 25.12
CA ARG A 41 9.24 -26.87 24.01
C ARG A 41 8.13 -25.87 24.34
N ARG A 42 8.18 -24.68 23.74
CA ARG A 42 7.11 -23.69 23.85
C ARG A 42 5.78 -24.29 23.42
N CYS A 43 4.71 -23.93 24.12
CA CYS A 43 3.37 -24.30 23.70
C CYS A 43 2.91 -23.39 22.56
N LEU A 44 1.89 -23.82 21.83
CA LEU A 44 1.30 -23.10 20.71
C LEU A 44 -0.20 -22.96 20.93
N ALA A 45 -0.84 -22.09 20.15
CA ALA A 45 -2.29 -22.05 20.10
C ALA A 45 -2.86 -23.41 19.68
N ALA A 46 -3.94 -23.83 20.32
CA ALA A 46 -4.54 -25.14 20.13
C ALA A 46 -5.41 -25.19 18.87
N LEU A 47 -6.24 -24.17 18.66
CA LEU A 47 -7.17 -24.07 17.54
C LEU A 47 -7.51 -22.59 17.28
N CYS A 48 -7.47 -22.20 16.01
CA CYS A 48 -8.04 -20.93 15.57
C CYS A 48 -9.58 -21.00 15.58
N GLY A 49 -10.24 -19.91 15.98
CA GLY A 49 -11.69 -19.78 16.02
C GLY A 49 -12.31 -20.35 17.31
N ASP A 50 -11.49 -20.66 18.31
CA ASP A 50 -11.94 -21.20 19.60
C ASP A 50 -12.34 -20.11 20.61
N GLN A 51 -12.26 -18.84 20.21
CA GLN A 51 -12.58 -17.64 21.00
C GLN A 51 -11.61 -17.43 22.18
N ILE A 52 -10.37 -17.88 22.05
CA ILE A 52 -9.29 -17.65 23.00
C ILE A 52 -8.06 -17.22 22.20
N ILE A 53 -7.51 -16.03 22.49
CA ILE A 53 -6.20 -15.65 21.94
C ILE A 53 -5.11 -16.36 22.74
N ALA A 54 -4.39 -17.28 22.10
CA ALA A 54 -3.27 -18.03 22.66
C ALA A 54 -2.07 -18.04 21.69
N GLY A 55 -0.87 -18.30 22.20
CA GLY A 55 0.32 -18.44 21.37
C GLY A 55 0.60 -17.24 20.48
N ASP A 56 0.74 -17.51 19.18
CA ASP A 56 1.03 -16.52 18.15
C ASP A 56 -0.25 -16.01 17.44
N GLU A 57 -1.44 -16.21 18.01
CA GLU A 57 -2.69 -15.70 17.47
C GLU A 57 -2.78 -14.18 17.63
N GLU A 58 -3.24 -13.51 16.58
CA GLU A 58 -3.42 -12.06 16.52
C GLU A 58 -4.89 -11.65 16.56
N CYS A 59 -5.79 -12.59 16.25
CA CYS A 59 -7.21 -12.38 16.13
C CYS A 59 -7.98 -13.64 16.46
N GLU A 60 -9.25 -13.46 16.83
CA GLU A 60 -10.19 -14.54 17.12
C GLU A 60 -11.58 -14.02 16.79
N ASP A 61 -12.16 -14.46 15.67
CA ASP A 61 -13.46 -13.99 15.20
C ASP A 61 -14.56 -15.07 15.31
N GLY A 62 -14.22 -16.17 15.99
CA GLY A 62 -15.13 -17.28 16.28
C GLY A 62 -15.27 -18.29 15.15
N ASN A 63 -14.41 -18.25 14.12
CA ASN A 63 -14.35 -19.24 13.06
C ASN A 63 -12.92 -19.40 12.47
N ASP A 64 -12.76 -20.27 11.47
CA ASP A 64 -11.48 -20.60 10.82
C ASP A 64 -11.47 -20.27 9.30
N LEU A 65 -12.41 -19.45 8.84
CA LEU A 65 -12.49 -19.01 7.44
C LEU A 65 -11.51 -17.87 7.19
N SER A 66 -10.99 -17.78 5.98
CA SER A 66 -10.20 -16.60 5.56
C SER A 66 -11.06 -15.64 4.74
N GLY A 67 -10.72 -14.36 4.77
CA GLY A 67 -11.37 -13.27 4.04
C GLY A 67 -12.42 -12.48 4.82
N ASP A 68 -12.64 -12.79 6.09
CA ASP A 68 -13.51 -12.08 7.03
C ASP A 68 -12.76 -11.23 8.06
N GLY A 69 -11.43 -11.22 8.00
CA GLY A 69 -10.56 -10.38 8.81
C GLY A 69 -9.65 -11.17 9.75
N CYS A 70 -9.93 -12.44 10.02
CA CYS A 70 -9.05 -13.32 10.78
C CYS A 70 -8.78 -14.59 9.97
N GLY A 71 -7.53 -14.81 9.56
CA GLY A 71 -7.20 -15.96 8.71
C GLY A 71 -7.39 -17.30 9.43
N ASN A 72 -7.31 -18.41 8.70
CA ASN A 72 -7.45 -19.77 9.25
C ASN A 72 -6.33 -20.23 10.21
N GLN A 73 -5.32 -19.38 10.41
CA GLN A 73 -4.25 -19.53 11.41
C GLN A 73 -4.32 -18.42 12.47
N CYS A 74 -5.46 -17.74 12.57
CA CYS A 74 -5.72 -16.65 13.48
C CYS A 74 -4.69 -15.52 13.41
N ARG A 75 -4.26 -15.24 12.16
CA ARG A 75 -3.47 -14.08 11.79
C ARG A 75 -4.38 -12.99 11.25
N LEU A 76 -4.18 -11.76 11.71
CA LEU A 76 -5.07 -10.65 11.38
C LEU A 76 -4.87 -10.27 9.91
N GLU A 77 -5.95 -10.28 9.12
CA GLU A 77 -5.87 -10.02 7.68
C GLU A 77 -5.73 -8.53 7.38
N SER A 78 -4.95 -8.18 6.35
CA SER A 78 -4.68 -6.79 5.95
C SER A 78 -5.96 -5.97 5.75
N GLY A 79 -6.03 -4.80 6.38
CA GLY A 79 -7.17 -3.89 6.36
C GLY A 79 -8.26 -4.21 7.37
N TYR A 80 -8.02 -5.12 8.33
CA TYR A 80 -8.97 -5.48 9.39
C TYR A 80 -8.43 -5.23 10.81
N LYS A 81 -9.38 -5.11 11.74
CA LYS A 81 -9.21 -5.15 13.21
C LYS A 81 -10.25 -6.08 13.83
N CYS A 82 -9.88 -6.73 14.93
CA CYS A 82 -10.76 -7.60 15.70
C CYS A 82 -10.76 -7.10 17.16
N ASP A 83 -11.65 -6.16 17.48
CA ASP A 83 -11.68 -5.49 18.79
C ASP A 83 -12.23 -6.39 19.91
N THR A 84 -13.01 -7.41 19.56
CA THR A 84 -13.69 -8.30 20.51
C THR A 84 -13.51 -9.74 20.07
N ILE A 85 -12.96 -10.56 20.97
CA ILE A 85 -12.73 -11.98 20.77
C ILE A 85 -14.07 -12.69 20.53
N GLY A 86 -14.13 -13.52 19.48
CA GLY A 86 -15.30 -14.30 19.08
C GLY A 86 -16.36 -13.51 18.31
N GLU A 87 -16.12 -12.25 17.98
CA GLU A 87 -16.99 -11.43 17.13
C GLU A 87 -16.34 -11.17 15.78
N PRO A 88 -17.14 -11.01 14.70
CA PRO A 88 -16.60 -10.76 13.36
C PRO A 88 -15.69 -9.53 13.33
N CYS A 89 -14.53 -9.67 12.71
CA CYS A 89 -13.61 -8.58 12.49
C CYS A 89 -14.23 -7.52 11.57
N VAL A 90 -13.78 -6.28 11.73
CA VAL A 90 -14.25 -5.15 10.94
C VAL A 90 -13.09 -4.52 10.20
N ARG A 91 -13.38 -3.87 9.07
CA ARG A 91 -12.35 -3.13 8.34
C ARG A 91 -11.86 -1.93 9.15
N THR A 92 -10.57 -1.66 9.07
CA THR A 92 -9.97 -0.45 9.64
C THR A 92 -10.38 0.78 8.82
N ILE A 93 -10.18 1.97 9.39
CA ILE A 93 -10.57 3.24 8.77
C ILE A 93 -9.33 4.13 8.67
N CYS A 94 -8.70 4.11 7.50
CA CYS A 94 -7.54 4.97 7.26
C CYS A 94 -7.92 6.47 7.17
N GLY A 95 -7.11 7.31 7.82
CA GLY A 95 -7.25 8.77 7.86
C GLY A 95 -8.07 9.27 9.05
N ASP A 96 -8.29 8.44 10.07
CA ASP A 96 -9.06 8.79 11.28
C ASP A 96 -8.18 9.18 12.49
N GLN A 97 -6.86 9.23 12.29
CA GLN A 97 -5.80 9.51 13.27
C GLN A 97 -5.64 8.42 14.35
N LYS A 98 -6.13 7.21 14.12
CA LYS A 98 -5.88 6.07 14.99
C LYS A 98 -5.22 4.97 14.19
N VAL A 99 -4.16 4.41 14.74
CA VAL A 99 -3.55 3.19 14.21
C VAL A 99 -4.24 2.01 14.87
N GLU A 100 -5.00 1.23 14.12
CA GLU A 100 -5.76 0.08 14.60
C GLU A 100 -5.59 -1.17 13.74
N GLY A 101 -5.69 -2.35 14.37
CA GLY A 101 -5.59 -3.63 13.68
C GLY A 101 -4.30 -3.82 12.87
N THR A 102 -4.43 -3.87 11.55
CA THR A 102 -3.33 -4.03 10.58
C THR A 102 -2.74 -2.73 10.07
N GLU A 103 -3.25 -1.58 10.48
CA GLU A 103 -2.70 -0.29 10.07
C GLU A 103 -1.27 -0.12 10.57
N GLN A 104 -0.38 0.32 9.69
CA GLN A 104 1.03 0.53 10.01
C GLN A 104 1.33 1.98 10.41
N CYS A 105 0.41 2.87 10.05
CA CYS A 105 0.40 4.30 10.27
C CYS A 105 -1.03 4.81 10.03
N ASP A 106 -1.33 5.99 10.57
CA ASP A 106 -2.48 6.82 10.21
C ASP A 106 -2.12 8.26 10.57
N ASP A 107 -2.08 9.16 9.59
CA ASP A 107 -1.74 10.57 9.77
C ASP A 107 -2.92 11.53 9.54
N GLY A 108 -4.14 10.97 9.46
CA GLY A 108 -5.37 11.73 9.36
C GLY A 108 -5.66 12.35 8.00
N ASN A 109 -4.96 11.96 6.93
CA ASN A 109 -5.14 12.55 5.62
C ASN A 109 -5.08 11.50 4.48
N ASN A 110 -5.22 11.94 3.22
CA ASN A 110 -5.21 11.07 2.02
C ASN A 110 -4.05 11.43 1.07
N ASP A 111 -3.02 12.10 1.55
CA ASP A 111 -1.88 12.52 0.75
C ASP A 111 -0.87 11.38 0.66
N LEU A 112 -0.33 11.19 -0.54
CA LEU A 112 0.78 10.27 -0.76
C LEU A 112 2.10 11.01 -0.56
N GLY A 113 3.12 10.31 -0.11
CA GLY A 113 4.50 10.77 0.00
C GLY A 113 4.84 11.54 1.29
N ASP A 114 3.97 11.54 2.29
CA ASP A 114 4.20 12.12 3.62
C ASP A 114 4.63 11.06 4.67
N GLY A 115 4.69 9.79 4.26
CA GLY A 115 5.15 8.68 5.10
C GLY A 115 4.02 7.72 5.50
N CYS A 116 2.76 8.06 5.24
CA CYS A 116 1.64 7.16 5.40
C CYS A 116 0.73 7.19 4.17
N SER A 117 0.61 6.06 3.48
CA SER A 117 -0.27 5.98 2.33
C SER A 117 -1.75 6.11 2.77
N PRO A 118 -2.66 6.50 1.86
CA PRO A 118 -4.10 6.53 2.13
C PRO A 118 -4.73 5.13 2.31
N LEU A 119 -3.91 4.08 2.26
CA LEU A 119 -4.27 2.70 2.58
C LEU A 119 -3.63 2.23 3.90
N CYS A 120 -3.09 3.16 4.71
CA CYS A 120 -2.48 2.92 6.02
C CYS A 120 -1.29 1.97 6.02
N MET A 121 -0.62 1.91 4.86
CA MET A 121 0.69 1.29 4.68
C MET A 121 1.77 2.36 4.79
N ARG A 122 2.89 2.04 5.44
CA ARG A 122 4.04 2.95 5.51
C ARG A 122 4.63 3.17 4.13
N GLU A 123 4.99 4.41 3.86
CA GLU A 123 5.69 4.78 2.64
C GLU A 123 7.20 4.92 2.92
N PRO A 124 8.07 4.59 1.95
CA PRO A 124 9.50 4.74 2.13
C PRO A 124 9.88 6.22 2.25
N ARG A 125 10.82 6.50 3.15
CA ARG A 125 11.22 7.88 3.47
C ARG A 125 12.38 8.34 2.61
N CYS A 126 12.11 9.27 1.70
CA CYS A 126 13.12 9.84 0.81
C CYS A 126 13.50 11.25 1.25
N THR A 127 14.69 11.39 1.84
CA THR A 127 15.24 12.70 2.25
C THR A 127 16.43 13.07 1.38
N ASN A 128 16.54 14.36 1.01
CA ASN A 128 17.55 14.86 0.06
C ASN A 128 17.62 14.07 -1.25
N GLY A 129 16.52 13.41 -1.60
CA GLY A 129 16.37 12.74 -2.87
C GLY A 129 16.88 11.32 -2.96
N THR A 130 17.17 10.66 -1.85
CA THR A 130 17.38 9.21 -1.81
C THR A 130 16.58 8.60 -0.68
N CYS A 131 15.94 7.47 -0.92
CA CYS A 131 15.19 6.76 0.10
C CYS A 131 16.12 6.10 1.12
N GLN A 132 15.67 6.06 2.38
CA GLN A 132 16.34 5.47 3.53
C GLN A 132 15.58 4.21 3.95
N ALA A 133 16.29 3.26 4.56
CA ALA A 133 15.70 2.04 5.09
C ALA A 133 14.68 2.41 6.19
N VAL A 134 13.46 1.89 6.09
CA VAL A 134 12.40 2.09 7.05
C VAL A 134 11.72 0.76 7.32
N CYS A 135 11.95 0.25 8.52
CA CYS A 135 11.41 -1.05 8.88
C CYS A 135 9.89 -1.13 8.71
N GLY A 136 9.47 -2.13 7.94
CA GLY A 136 8.09 -2.46 7.63
C GLY A 136 7.52 -1.69 6.44
N ASP A 137 8.34 -1.05 5.62
CA ASP A 137 7.92 -0.39 4.38
C ASP A 137 7.89 -1.34 3.17
N GLY A 138 8.27 -2.60 3.37
CA GLY A 138 8.30 -3.64 2.34
C GLY A 138 9.49 -3.51 1.39
N MET A 139 10.55 -2.77 1.76
CA MET A 139 11.68 -2.48 0.88
C MET A 139 13.05 -2.61 1.56
N LEU A 140 13.73 -3.71 1.29
CA LEU A 140 15.17 -3.83 1.48
C LEU A 140 15.93 -3.01 0.43
N LEU A 141 16.54 -1.91 0.87
CA LEU A 141 17.34 -1.04 0.02
C LEU A 141 18.62 -1.75 -0.49
N PRO A 142 18.96 -1.63 -1.79
CA PRO A 142 20.18 -2.22 -2.34
C PRO A 142 21.46 -1.74 -1.63
N GLY A 143 22.16 -2.67 -0.99
CA GLY A 143 23.44 -2.41 -0.31
C GLY A 143 23.30 -1.77 1.08
N ASP A 144 22.08 -1.62 1.60
CA ASP A 144 21.84 -1.31 3.00
C ASP A 144 21.95 -2.60 3.85
N THR A 145 22.40 -2.46 5.09
CA THR A 145 22.57 -3.58 6.05
C THR A 145 21.89 -3.29 7.39
N THR A 146 21.06 -2.26 7.45
CA THR A 146 20.32 -1.87 8.66
C THR A 146 19.23 -2.91 8.96
N GLU A 147 18.55 -3.35 7.91
CA GLU A 147 17.48 -4.35 7.92
C GLU A 147 18.02 -5.71 7.48
N GLU A 148 17.73 -6.75 8.24
CA GLU A 148 18.04 -8.15 7.88
C GLU A 148 16.87 -8.80 7.12
N CYS A 149 15.67 -8.26 7.33
CA CYS A 149 14.41 -8.61 6.70
C CYS A 149 13.54 -7.34 6.60
N ASP A 150 12.57 -7.33 5.71
CA ASP A 150 11.44 -6.41 5.71
C ASP A 150 10.26 -7.11 5.03
N ASP A 151 9.31 -7.59 5.82
CA ASP A 151 8.12 -8.29 5.34
C ASP A 151 6.93 -7.35 5.10
N GLY A 152 7.20 -6.05 5.06
CA GLY A 152 6.22 -5.03 4.79
C GLY A 152 5.35 -4.67 5.97
N ASN A 153 5.73 -5.01 7.21
CA ASN A 153 5.05 -4.53 8.41
C ASN A 153 6.02 -4.47 9.63
N THR A 154 5.54 -4.09 10.83
CA THR A 154 6.35 -4.08 12.06
C THR A 154 5.72 -4.86 13.20
N ARG A 155 5.08 -5.98 12.88
CA ARG A 155 4.59 -6.94 13.85
C ARG A 155 5.75 -7.81 14.28
N ALA A 156 5.53 -8.53 15.36
CA ALA A 156 6.45 -9.54 15.82
C ALA A 156 5.79 -10.89 15.60
N HIS A 157 6.60 -11.95 15.56
CA HIS A 157 6.15 -13.34 15.42
C HIS A 157 5.51 -13.67 14.06
N ASP A 158 5.89 -12.96 13.02
CA ASP A 158 5.62 -13.25 11.60
C ASP A 158 6.91 -13.52 10.80
N GLY A 159 8.07 -13.52 11.47
CA GLY A 159 9.38 -13.84 10.92
C GLY A 159 10.28 -12.63 10.69
N CYS A 160 9.72 -11.42 10.66
CA CYS A 160 10.49 -10.19 10.66
C CYS A 160 10.07 -9.26 11.81
N SER A 161 10.93 -9.15 12.82
CA SER A 161 10.60 -8.39 14.02
C SER A 161 10.34 -6.89 13.75
N PRO A 162 9.75 -6.15 14.71
CA PRO A 162 9.52 -4.71 14.60
C PRO A 162 10.81 -3.86 14.45
N ALA A 163 11.97 -4.48 14.61
CA ALA A 163 13.30 -3.88 14.41
C ALA A 163 13.98 -4.39 13.12
N CYS A 164 13.25 -5.09 12.25
CA CYS A 164 13.70 -5.67 10.99
C CYS A 164 14.89 -6.61 11.17
N LYS A 165 14.79 -7.43 12.21
CA LYS A 165 15.66 -8.57 12.50
C LYS A 165 14.90 -9.86 12.29
N LEU A 166 15.59 -10.84 11.72
CA LEU A 166 15.06 -12.19 11.52
C LEU A 166 14.65 -12.77 12.87
N GLU A 167 13.47 -13.36 12.91
CA GLU A 167 12.97 -14.05 14.10
C GLU A 167 13.30 -15.54 14.05
N GLU A 168 13.63 -16.13 15.20
CA GLU A 168 13.91 -17.57 15.30
C GLU A 168 12.64 -18.38 15.00
N GLY A 169 12.77 -19.51 14.29
CA GLY A 169 11.63 -20.36 13.90
C GLY A 169 11.02 -20.04 12.53
N PHE A 170 11.56 -19.03 11.82
CA PHE A 170 11.13 -18.65 10.48
C PHE A 170 12.27 -18.78 9.46
N ILE A 171 11.93 -19.19 8.23
CA ILE A 171 12.77 -18.91 7.06
C ILE A 171 12.19 -17.70 6.36
N CYS A 172 12.96 -16.61 6.37
CA CYS A 172 12.70 -15.47 5.52
C CYS A 172 13.49 -15.61 4.22
N GLN A 173 12.78 -15.68 3.11
CA GLN A 173 13.40 -15.61 1.80
C GLN A 173 13.38 -14.18 1.32
N SER A 174 14.53 -13.67 0.88
CA SER A 174 14.56 -12.45 0.07
C SER A 174 13.80 -12.75 -1.21
N ILE A 175 12.61 -12.19 -1.29
CA ILE A 175 11.79 -12.19 -2.48
C ILE A 175 12.39 -11.16 -3.43
N GLU A 176 13.28 -11.67 -4.27
CA GLU A 176 13.40 -11.25 -5.66
C GLU A 176 12.52 -12.18 -6.50
N GLN A 177 11.25 -12.40 -6.13
CA GLN A 177 10.40 -13.28 -6.93
C GLN A 177 10.37 -12.77 -8.38
N ASP A 178 10.12 -13.71 -9.29
CA ASP A 178 9.70 -13.35 -10.64
C ASP A 178 8.64 -12.25 -10.51
N PRO A 179 8.90 -11.03 -11.01
CA PRO A 179 8.06 -9.87 -10.71
C PRO A 179 6.58 -10.21 -10.97
N PRO A 180 5.66 -9.86 -10.05
CA PRO A 180 4.28 -10.30 -10.12
C PRO A 180 3.63 -9.93 -11.46
N ASP A 181 2.64 -10.70 -11.91
CA ASP A 181 1.95 -10.40 -13.18
C ASP A 181 1.26 -9.03 -13.16
N ARG A 182 0.95 -8.51 -11.97
CA ARG A 182 0.40 -7.18 -11.76
C ARG A 182 1.06 -6.47 -10.60
N GLU A 183 1.17 -5.15 -10.73
CA GLU A 183 1.63 -4.24 -9.70
C GLU A 183 0.49 -3.30 -9.29
N GLU A 184 0.34 -3.02 -8.00
CA GLU A 184 -0.82 -2.33 -7.44
C GLU A 184 -0.37 -1.04 -6.74
N LEU A 185 -0.69 0.12 -7.33
CA LEU A 185 -0.31 1.41 -6.76
C LEU A 185 -1.51 2.11 -6.13
N PRO A 186 -1.38 2.66 -4.90
CA PRO A 186 -2.36 3.60 -4.38
C PRO A 186 -2.53 4.80 -5.32
N ILE A 187 -3.78 5.21 -5.53
CA ILE A 187 -4.13 6.42 -6.27
C ILE A 187 -5.19 7.20 -5.52
N VAL A 188 -5.00 8.52 -5.47
CA VAL A 188 -5.91 9.46 -4.83
C VAL A 188 -6.54 10.29 -5.92
N TYR A 189 -7.85 10.12 -6.07
CA TYR A 189 -8.66 10.92 -6.96
C TYR A 189 -9.36 12.04 -6.19
N ARG A 190 -9.56 13.18 -6.84
CA ARG A 190 -10.37 14.28 -6.30
C ARG A 190 -11.35 14.77 -7.37
N ASP A 191 -12.63 14.59 -7.09
CA ASP A 191 -13.74 14.94 -7.97
C ASP A 191 -14.16 16.39 -7.74
N PHE A 192 -14.19 17.19 -8.79
CA PHE A 192 -14.57 18.59 -8.82
C PHE A 192 -15.86 18.74 -9.62
N ARG A 193 -16.63 19.79 -9.31
CA ARG A 193 -17.73 20.21 -10.18
C ARG A 193 -17.21 21.19 -11.22
N GLY A 194 -17.53 20.98 -12.50
CA GLY A 194 -17.22 21.93 -13.58
C GLY A 194 -17.78 23.35 -13.35
N TYR A 195 -17.06 24.39 -13.78
CA TYR A 195 -17.36 25.81 -13.52
C TYR A 195 -18.74 26.27 -14.01
N ASP A 196 -19.26 25.61 -15.03
CA ASP A 196 -20.59 25.82 -15.60
C ASP A 196 -21.71 25.63 -14.56
N LEU A 197 -21.50 24.76 -13.57
CA LEU A 197 -22.47 24.49 -12.52
C LEU A 197 -22.56 25.64 -11.51
N PRO A 198 -23.76 26.23 -11.30
CA PRO A 198 -23.94 27.33 -10.36
C PRO A 198 -23.80 26.87 -8.91
N ALA A 199 -23.66 27.83 -8.00
CA ALA A 199 -23.76 27.55 -6.57
C ALA A 199 -25.14 26.96 -6.23
N SER A 200 -25.16 25.94 -5.36
CA SER A 200 -26.37 25.22 -4.98
C SER A 200 -26.27 24.73 -3.53
N GLY A 201 -27.20 25.17 -2.68
CA GLY A 201 -27.18 24.86 -1.25
C GLY A 201 -25.91 25.39 -0.57
N SER A 202 -25.18 24.49 0.10
CA SER A 202 -23.87 24.78 0.72
C SER A 202 -22.70 24.74 -0.27
N LEU A 203 -22.93 24.28 -1.50
CA LEU A 203 -21.88 24.11 -2.48
C LEU A 203 -21.67 25.41 -3.27
N PRO A 204 -20.41 25.86 -3.45
CA PRO A 204 -20.10 27.03 -4.27
C PRO A 204 -20.39 26.78 -5.75
N ARG A 205 -20.16 27.76 -6.62
CA ARG A 205 -20.03 27.49 -8.07
C ARG A 205 -18.94 26.44 -8.28
N GLY A 206 -19.04 25.65 -9.35
CA GLY A 206 -17.99 24.71 -9.73
C GLY A 206 -16.61 25.37 -9.86
N HIS A 207 -15.57 24.55 -9.81
CA HIS A 207 -14.20 25.01 -9.74
C HIS A 207 -13.78 25.70 -11.04
N VAL A 208 -13.15 26.87 -10.92
CA VAL A 208 -12.92 27.80 -12.04
C VAL A 208 -11.95 27.27 -13.11
N ASP A 209 -11.15 26.25 -12.79
CA ASP A 209 -10.19 25.65 -13.72
C ASP A 209 -10.72 24.43 -14.50
N PHE A 210 -11.96 23.98 -14.23
CA PHE A 210 -12.59 22.83 -14.88
C PHE A 210 -13.77 23.31 -15.74
N GLU A 211 -13.85 22.88 -17.00
CA GLU A 211 -14.85 23.33 -17.99
C GLU A 211 -14.93 24.86 -18.17
N ASN A 212 -13.78 25.53 -18.29
CA ASN A 212 -13.75 26.99 -18.44
C ASN A 212 -12.75 27.48 -19.49
N ALA A 213 -11.45 27.49 -19.16
CA ALA A 213 -10.40 28.05 -20.02
C ALA A 213 -9.54 26.93 -20.62
N ASN A 214 -9.69 26.68 -21.93
CA ASN A 214 -9.11 25.52 -22.60
C ASN A 214 -8.02 25.93 -23.58
N GLY A 215 -6.92 25.16 -23.62
CA GLY A 215 -5.79 25.33 -24.51
C GLY A 215 -4.55 24.59 -24.00
N ALA A 216 -3.61 24.29 -24.89
CA ALA A 216 -2.34 23.70 -24.49
C ALA A 216 -1.49 24.72 -23.72
N GLU A 217 -0.95 24.34 -22.56
CA GLU A 217 -0.16 25.25 -21.72
C GLU A 217 0.86 24.51 -20.85
N ARG A 218 2.15 24.72 -21.15
CA ARG A 218 3.25 24.21 -20.31
C ARG A 218 3.69 25.22 -19.24
N GLY A 219 4.41 24.72 -18.25
CA GLY A 219 4.97 25.49 -17.15
C GLY A 219 3.91 26.03 -16.20
N ILE A 220 2.76 25.35 -16.08
CA ILE A 220 1.74 25.61 -15.05
C ILE A 220 2.33 25.33 -13.66
N VAL A 221 3.11 24.25 -13.56
CA VAL A 221 3.80 23.82 -12.34
C VAL A 221 5.27 24.26 -12.34
N ALA A 222 5.82 24.45 -11.15
CA ALA A 222 7.22 24.75 -10.94
C ALA A 222 8.08 23.50 -11.16
N THR A 223 9.39 23.71 -11.26
CA THR A 223 10.35 22.62 -11.49
C THR A 223 10.56 21.73 -10.27
N LEU A 224 10.10 22.13 -9.08
CA LEU A 224 10.22 21.39 -7.83
C LEU A 224 8.84 21.20 -7.20
N LEU A 225 8.63 20.05 -6.58
CA LEU A 225 7.52 19.84 -5.67
C LEU A 225 7.66 20.76 -4.45
N GLY A 226 6.51 21.08 -3.83
CA GLY A 226 6.43 21.77 -2.56
C GLY A 226 6.97 20.92 -1.42
N SER A 227 7.13 21.53 -0.25
CA SER A 227 7.51 20.80 0.97
C SER A 227 6.46 19.78 1.43
N ASP A 228 5.23 19.92 0.94
CA ASP A 228 4.10 19.00 1.13
C ASP A 228 4.00 17.97 0.00
N GLY A 229 5.04 17.84 -0.83
CA GLY A 229 5.06 16.88 -1.94
C GLY A 229 4.13 17.23 -3.10
N LYS A 230 3.40 18.35 -3.08
CA LYS A 230 2.44 18.69 -4.15
C LYS A 230 3.06 19.61 -5.21
N PRO A 231 2.52 19.64 -6.45
CA PRO A 231 2.96 20.58 -7.47
C PRO A 231 2.76 22.02 -7.01
N VAL A 232 3.75 22.87 -7.27
CA VAL A 232 3.69 24.31 -6.95
C VAL A 232 3.32 25.09 -8.19
N TYR A 233 2.32 25.96 -8.10
CA TYR A 233 1.93 26.83 -9.21
C TYR A 233 3.07 27.79 -9.61
N ALA A 234 3.46 27.81 -10.88
CA ALA A 234 4.61 28.57 -11.38
C ALA A 234 4.27 29.97 -11.95
N LYS A 235 3.01 30.26 -12.26
CA LYS A 235 2.65 31.52 -12.94
C LYS A 235 2.61 32.67 -11.92
N THR A 236 3.53 33.62 -12.07
CA THR A 236 3.73 34.73 -11.12
C THR A 236 2.72 35.86 -11.24
N ASN A 237 1.96 35.94 -12.34
CA ASN A 237 1.03 37.04 -12.63
C ASN A 237 -0.44 36.73 -12.24
N GLY A 238 -0.66 35.75 -11.36
CA GLY A 238 -2.00 35.28 -11.02
C GLY A 238 -2.46 34.26 -12.05
N SER A 239 -3.41 34.59 -12.91
CA SER A 239 -3.96 33.67 -13.91
C SER A 239 -3.02 33.43 -15.11
N SER A 240 -3.32 32.37 -15.85
CA SER A 240 -2.74 32.05 -17.13
C SER A 240 -3.82 31.88 -18.20
N SER A 241 -3.47 31.29 -19.36
CA SER A 241 -4.44 31.01 -20.41
C SER A 241 -5.43 29.91 -20.03
N THR A 242 -5.04 28.98 -19.16
CA THR A 242 -5.86 27.79 -18.85
C THR A 242 -6.11 27.59 -17.36
N THR A 243 -5.55 28.45 -16.50
CA THR A 243 -5.69 28.37 -15.03
C THR A 243 -5.88 29.75 -14.40
N HIS A 244 -6.51 29.81 -13.22
CA HIS A 244 -6.96 31.05 -12.59
C HIS A 244 -6.17 31.41 -11.31
N GLY A 245 -4.88 31.06 -11.31
CA GLY A 245 -3.93 31.47 -10.30
C GLY A 245 -3.76 30.50 -9.15
N LYS A 246 -2.75 30.80 -8.32
CA LYS A 246 -2.26 29.89 -7.27
C LYS A 246 -3.36 29.39 -6.34
N ALA A 247 -4.27 30.26 -5.91
CA ALA A 247 -5.30 29.89 -4.94
C ALA A 247 -6.30 28.84 -5.47
N ALA A 248 -6.58 28.85 -6.78
CA ALA A 248 -7.40 27.81 -7.42
C ALA A 248 -6.58 26.53 -7.62
N PHE A 249 -5.35 26.66 -8.16
CA PHE A 249 -4.47 25.52 -8.38
C PHE A 249 -4.12 24.75 -7.09
N ASP A 250 -3.94 25.43 -5.96
CA ASP A 250 -3.66 24.80 -4.68
C ASP A 250 -4.78 23.84 -4.20
N GLN A 251 -5.98 23.92 -4.78
CA GLN A 251 -7.11 23.04 -4.46
C GLN A 251 -7.08 21.71 -5.20
N TRP A 252 -6.30 21.59 -6.29
CA TRP A 252 -6.33 20.44 -7.20
C TRP A 252 -5.97 19.13 -6.49
N TYR A 253 -4.86 19.12 -5.77
CA TYR A 253 -4.31 17.91 -5.13
C TYR A 253 -4.40 17.95 -3.61
N ARG A 254 -5.45 18.58 -3.06
CA ARG A 254 -5.71 18.68 -1.62
C ARG A 254 -7.19 18.49 -1.34
N ASP A 255 -7.50 17.88 -0.20
CA ASP A 255 -8.88 17.69 0.24
C ASP A 255 -9.44 19.04 0.71
N VAL A 256 -10.38 19.61 -0.05
CA VAL A 256 -10.95 20.92 0.24
C VAL A 256 -12.46 20.80 0.40
N PRO A 257 -13.00 20.96 1.62
CA PRO A 257 -14.42 20.79 1.88
C PRO A 257 -15.31 21.61 0.95
N ASN A 258 -16.33 20.96 0.38
CA ASN A 258 -17.30 21.52 -0.58
C ASN A 258 -16.73 21.92 -1.95
N ILE A 259 -15.42 21.78 -2.17
CA ILE A 259 -14.78 22.02 -3.48
C ILE A 259 -14.59 20.70 -4.21
N ASN A 260 -14.02 19.70 -3.54
CA ASN A 260 -13.79 18.39 -4.11
C ASN A 260 -14.25 17.24 -3.19
N MET A 261 -14.36 16.05 -3.77
CA MET A 261 -14.59 14.79 -3.07
C MET A 261 -13.47 13.81 -3.37
N THR A 262 -12.81 13.32 -2.33
CA THR A 262 -11.70 12.38 -2.46
C THR A 262 -12.21 10.95 -2.62
N LEU A 263 -11.55 10.19 -3.49
CA LEU A 263 -11.75 8.76 -3.68
C LEU A 263 -10.39 8.10 -3.76
N VAL A 264 -10.10 7.21 -2.82
CA VAL A 264 -8.88 6.40 -2.78
C VAL A 264 -9.16 5.07 -3.46
N GLN A 265 -8.29 4.67 -4.38
CA GLN A 265 -8.34 3.37 -5.07
C GLN A 265 -6.93 2.84 -5.30
N THR A 266 -6.85 1.75 -6.06
CA THR A 266 -5.60 1.14 -6.50
C THR A 266 -5.56 1.09 -8.03
N LEU A 267 -4.45 1.52 -8.61
CA LEU A 267 -4.13 1.32 -10.02
C LEU A 267 -3.42 -0.02 -10.20
N SER A 268 -4.02 -0.89 -10.99
CA SER A 268 -3.44 -2.18 -11.36
C SER A 268 -2.67 -2.07 -12.67
N LEU A 269 -1.35 -2.23 -12.61
CA LEU A 269 -0.49 -2.22 -13.78
C LEU A 269 -0.15 -3.66 -14.18
N ASN A 270 -0.33 -3.98 -15.44
CA ASN A 270 0.01 -5.32 -15.95
C ASN A 270 1.49 -5.39 -16.34
N ARG A 271 2.16 -6.47 -15.95
CA ARG A 271 3.52 -6.78 -16.37
C ARG A 271 3.58 -7.00 -17.88
N GLN A 272 4.60 -6.43 -18.51
CA GLN A 272 4.85 -6.47 -19.94
C GLN A 272 5.96 -7.48 -20.26
N PRO A 273 6.06 -8.00 -21.51
CA PRO A 273 7.08 -8.99 -21.88
C PRO A 273 8.54 -8.52 -21.69
N ASN A 274 8.76 -7.20 -21.64
CA ASN A 274 10.06 -6.59 -21.39
C ASN A 274 10.38 -6.41 -19.89
N GLY A 275 9.49 -6.85 -18.99
CA GLY A 275 9.61 -6.71 -17.54
C GLY A 275 9.11 -5.38 -16.96
N SER A 276 8.69 -4.42 -17.79
CA SER A 276 8.04 -3.18 -17.32
C SER A 276 6.60 -3.44 -16.90
N TYR A 277 6.01 -2.53 -16.13
CA TYR A 277 4.59 -2.53 -15.78
C TYR A 277 3.87 -1.42 -16.53
N ARG A 278 2.62 -1.65 -16.96
CA ARG A 278 1.80 -0.65 -17.66
C ARG A 278 0.37 -0.66 -17.13
N PHE A 279 -0.10 0.52 -16.73
CA PHE A 279 -1.51 0.85 -16.68
C PHE A 279 -1.85 1.65 -17.94
N GLU A 280 -2.96 1.31 -18.61
CA GLU A 280 -3.46 2.03 -19.77
C GLU A 280 -4.99 1.92 -19.79
N ASP A 281 -5.66 3.06 -19.73
CA ASP A 281 -7.10 3.18 -19.92
C ASP A 281 -7.39 4.30 -20.91
N THR A 282 -8.02 3.95 -22.03
CA THR A 282 -8.38 4.90 -23.09
C THR A 282 -9.76 5.53 -22.87
N SER A 283 -10.45 5.18 -21.79
CA SER A 283 -11.78 5.66 -21.41
C SER A 283 -11.83 5.85 -19.88
N PHE A 284 -10.95 6.70 -19.37
CA PHE A 284 -10.64 6.78 -17.95
C PHE A 284 -11.60 7.71 -17.19
N PHE A 285 -12.67 7.14 -16.63
CA PHE A 285 -13.74 7.90 -15.96
C PHE A 285 -14.11 7.33 -14.57
N PRO A 286 -13.27 7.54 -13.54
CA PRO A 286 -13.48 6.93 -12.21
C PRO A 286 -14.75 7.43 -11.48
N PHE A 287 -15.34 8.54 -11.91
CA PHE A 287 -16.47 9.20 -11.22
C PHE A 287 -17.82 9.14 -11.94
N ASP A 288 -17.99 8.30 -12.98
CA ASP A 288 -19.29 8.12 -13.65
C ASP A 288 -20.41 7.68 -12.72
N SER A 289 -20.06 7.04 -11.60
CA SER A 289 -21.00 6.56 -10.59
C SER A 289 -20.53 6.81 -9.15
N ALA A 290 -19.57 7.73 -8.95
CA ALA A 290 -18.99 8.08 -7.66
C ALA A 290 -19.05 9.60 -7.42
N GLY A 291 -18.44 10.07 -6.32
CA GLY A 291 -18.26 11.51 -6.06
C GLY A 291 -19.56 12.33 -6.07
N TRP A 292 -19.51 13.51 -6.70
CA TRP A 292 -20.63 14.44 -6.83
C TRP A 292 -21.75 13.90 -7.72
N VAL A 293 -21.43 13.06 -8.69
CA VAL A 293 -22.40 12.36 -9.55
C VAL A 293 -23.25 11.41 -8.71
N ALA A 294 -22.63 10.58 -7.87
CA ALA A 294 -23.34 9.68 -6.96
C ALA A 294 -24.23 10.44 -5.95
N ARG A 295 -23.84 11.66 -5.57
CA ARG A 295 -24.66 12.55 -4.73
C ARG A 295 -25.77 13.28 -5.48
N GLY A 296 -25.83 13.17 -6.80
CA GLY A 296 -26.85 13.82 -7.63
C GLY A 296 -26.70 15.34 -7.72
N VAL A 297 -25.51 15.88 -7.44
CA VAL A 297 -25.22 17.32 -7.48
C VAL A 297 -24.30 17.72 -8.64
N GLU A 298 -23.91 16.76 -9.45
CA GLU A 298 -23.25 16.94 -10.74
C GLU A 298 -23.89 16.02 -11.80
N PRO A 299 -24.25 16.54 -12.98
CA PRO A 299 -24.63 15.71 -14.11
C PRO A 299 -23.39 15.16 -14.83
N VAL A 300 -23.51 13.93 -15.35
CA VAL A 300 -22.61 13.44 -16.40
C VAL A 300 -22.83 14.21 -17.71
N ARG A 301 -21.78 14.41 -18.49
CA ARG A 301 -21.78 15.22 -19.72
C ARG A 301 -21.44 14.34 -20.92
N ARG A 302 -22.01 14.60 -22.09
CA ARG A 302 -21.69 13.81 -23.29
C ARG A 302 -20.29 14.16 -23.80
N GLY A 303 -19.41 13.18 -23.85
CA GLY A 303 -18.07 13.25 -24.41
C GLY A 303 -18.05 13.33 -25.95
N GLY A 304 -16.85 13.39 -26.52
CA GLY A 304 -16.63 13.35 -27.96
C GLY A 304 -17.17 12.06 -28.62
N GLU A 305 -17.13 10.93 -27.91
CA GLU A 305 -17.73 9.66 -28.33
C GLU A 305 -19.26 9.60 -28.14
N GLY A 306 -19.88 10.62 -27.53
CA GLY A 306 -21.33 10.72 -27.34
C GLY A 306 -21.90 9.93 -26.16
N ILE A 307 -21.03 9.26 -25.39
CA ILE A 307 -21.34 8.61 -24.10
C ILE A 307 -21.20 9.68 -22.99
N ALA A 308 -22.00 9.56 -21.93
CA ALA A 308 -22.00 10.55 -20.86
C ALA A 308 -21.08 10.14 -19.70
N HIS A 309 -20.16 11.02 -19.32
CA HIS A 309 -19.14 10.76 -18.29
C HIS A 309 -18.95 11.94 -17.31
N ASN A 310 -18.21 11.71 -16.22
CA ASN A 310 -17.61 12.76 -15.38
C ASN A 310 -16.20 13.12 -15.93
N PHE A 311 -15.91 14.42 -16.09
CA PHE A 311 -14.65 14.94 -16.67
C PHE A 311 -13.94 15.95 -15.77
N SER A 312 -14.30 16.04 -14.50
CA SER A 312 -13.79 17.12 -13.64
C SER A 312 -13.11 16.50 -12.45
N PHE A 313 -11.89 16.00 -12.65
CA PHE A 313 -11.17 15.35 -11.57
C PHE A 313 -9.66 15.49 -11.71
N THR A 314 -8.97 15.27 -10.61
CA THR A 314 -7.52 15.10 -10.60
C THR A 314 -7.16 13.76 -10.01
N SER A 315 -5.98 13.26 -10.36
CA SER A 315 -5.42 12.07 -9.75
C SER A 315 -3.95 12.26 -9.36
N GLU A 316 -3.55 11.57 -8.29
CA GLU A 316 -2.17 11.52 -7.81
C GLU A 316 -1.81 10.08 -7.45
N THR A 317 -0.66 9.62 -7.92
CA THR A 317 -0.08 8.33 -7.53
C THR A 317 1.43 8.46 -7.38
N ARG A 318 2.01 7.61 -6.54
CA ARG A 318 3.44 7.61 -6.23
C ARG A 318 4.00 6.21 -6.27
N TYR A 319 5.30 6.16 -6.52
CA TYR A 319 6.00 4.92 -6.77
C TYR A 319 7.50 5.07 -6.53
N TRP A 320 8.14 3.99 -6.07
CA TRP A 320 9.56 3.98 -5.75
C TRP A 320 10.30 2.92 -6.56
N PHE A 321 11.45 3.30 -7.13
CA PHE A 321 12.24 2.42 -7.99
C PHE A 321 13.73 2.58 -7.77
N GLU A 322 14.46 1.49 -7.97
CA GLU A 322 15.91 1.53 -8.06
C GLU A 322 16.33 2.07 -9.43
N TYR A 323 17.12 3.13 -9.44
CA TYR A 323 17.69 3.66 -10.68
C TYR A 323 18.89 2.81 -11.13
N LYS A 324 18.76 2.07 -12.23
CA LYS A 324 19.82 1.27 -12.87
C LYS A 324 20.42 1.97 -14.10
N GLY A 325 19.79 3.05 -14.59
CA GLY A 325 20.29 3.85 -15.71
C GLY A 325 19.85 3.34 -17.08
N VAL A 326 18.77 2.56 -17.13
CA VAL A 326 18.18 2.01 -18.35
C VAL A 326 16.68 2.29 -18.44
N GLU A 327 16.11 2.93 -17.42
CA GLU A 327 14.68 3.17 -17.28
C GLU A 327 14.22 4.16 -18.34
N VAL A 328 13.15 3.78 -19.02
CA VAL A 328 12.37 4.64 -19.91
C VAL A 328 10.94 4.54 -19.42
N LEU A 329 10.38 5.67 -19.01
CA LEU A 329 9.01 5.79 -18.53
C LEU A 329 8.18 6.49 -19.59
N GLU A 330 6.99 6.00 -19.84
CA GLU A 330 6.07 6.50 -20.86
C GLU A 330 4.75 6.89 -20.21
N PHE A 331 4.27 8.06 -20.56
CA PHE A 331 3.05 8.65 -20.04
C PHE A 331 2.15 9.07 -21.18
N TYR A 332 0.84 9.06 -20.91
CA TYR A 332 -0.18 9.52 -21.82
C TYR A 332 -1.29 10.17 -21.00
N GLY A 333 -1.76 11.33 -21.43
CA GLY A 333 -2.77 12.09 -20.72
C GLY A 333 -3.65 12.89 -21.67
N ASP A 334 -4.94 12.80 -21.43
CA ASP A 334 -5.98 13.76 -21.80
C ASP A 334 -6.58 14.14 -20.43
N ASP A 335 -6.41 15.33 -19.87
CA ASP A 335 -5.65 16.49 -20.33
C ASP A 335 -4.21 16.53 -19.74
N ASP A 336 -4.06 17.03 -18.50
CA ASP A 336 -2.77 17.38 -17.91
C ASP A 336 -2.07 16.15 -17.33
N VAL A 337 -0.76 15.98 -17.59
CA VAL A 337 0.10 15.06 -16.82
C VAL A 337 1.43 15.71 -16.44
N TRP A 338 1.75 15.70 -15.15
CA TRP A 338 3.04 16.09 -14.61
C TRP A 338 3.71 14.92 -13.91
N VAL A 339 4.98 14.69 -14.23
CA VAL A 339 5.78 13.66 -13.59
C VAL A 339 6.96 14.31 -12.92
N PHE A 340 7.06 14.10 -11.61
CA PHE A 340 8.20 14.50 -10.82
C PHE A 340 9.00 13.26 -10.45
N ILE A 341 10.31 13.34 -10.61
CA ILE A 341 11.23 12.29 -10.18
C ILE A 341 12.20 12.94 -9.23
N ASN A 342 12.36 12.36 -8.05
CA ASN A 342 13.20 12.95 -7.02
C ASN A 342 12.80 14.41 -6.70
N GLY A 343 11.49 14.65 -6.59
CA GLY A 343 10.90 15.97 -6.36
C GLY A 343 11.12 17.00 -7.48
N ARG A 344 11.67 16.61 -8.64
CA ARG A 344 12.01 17.48 -9.77
C ARG A 344 11.17 17.15 -11.00
N LEU A 345 10.64 18.18 -11.65
CA LEU A 345 9.80 18.03 -12.85
C LEU A 345 10.59 17.35 -13.97
N ALA A 346 10.17 16.14 -14.34
CA ALA A 346 10.81 15.31 -15.36
C ALA A 346 10.04 15.35 -16.69
N LEU A 347 8.72 15.45 -16.63
CA LEU A 347 7.81 15.59 -17.77
C LEU A 347 6.68 16.59 -17.44
N ASP A 348 6.36 17.43 -18.42
CA ASP A 348 5.25 18.38 -18.38
C ASP A 348 4.40 18.20 -19.63
N LEU A 349 3.23 17.60 -19.45
CA LEU A 349 2.14 17.50 -20.41
C LEU A 349 0.96 18.38 -19.97
N GLY A 350 1.19 19.58 -19.45
CA GLY A 350 0.13 20.46 -18.95
C GLY A 350 -0.68 21.20 -20.02
N GLY A 351 -1.87 21.65 -19.64
CA GLY A 351 -2.86 22.30 -20.49
C GLY A 351 -4.02 21.38 -20.86
N VAL A 352 -5.08 22.00 -21.39
CA VAL A 352 -6.25 21.28 -21.92
C VAL A 352 -6.00 20.99 -23.40
N HIS A 353 -5.84 19.73 -23.75
CA HIS A 353 -5.51 19.26 -25.09
C HIS A 353 -5.93 17.81 -25.27
N ALA A 354 -6.25 17.42 -26.51
CA ALA A 354 -6.43 16.01 -26.83
C ALA A 354 -5.22 15.19 -26.39
N ALA A 355 -5.46 13.91 -26.10
CA ALA A 355 -4.49 13.00 -25.55
C ALA A 355 -3.05 13.12 -26.13
N GLU A 356 -2.10 13.41 -25.25
CA GLU A 356 -0.69 13.62 -25.59
C GLU A 356 0.22 12.58 -24.90
N ALA A 357 1.23 12.11 -25.62
CA ALA A 357 2.22 11.16 -25.10
C ALA A 357 3.53 11.86 -24.75
N GLY A 358 4.16 11.42 -23.66
CA GLY A 358 5.49 11.84 -23.24
C GLY A 358 6.34 10.65 -22.82
N SER A 359 7.65 10.77 -22.97
CA SER A 359 8.60 9.76 -22.47
C SER A 359 9.77 10.40 -21.74
N ILE A 360 10.27 9.69 -20.72
CA ILE A 360 11.36 10.12 -19.87
C ILE A 360 12.44 9.04 -19.93
N ASN A 361 13.55 9.35 -20.60
CA ASN A 361 14.75 8.53 -20.54
C ASN A 361 15.60 8.96 -19.34
N LEU A 362 15.61 8.15 -18.27
CA LEU A 362 16.28 8.52 -17.02
C LEU A 362 17.81 8.54 -17.15
N ALA A 363 18.39 7.79 -18.09
CA ALA A 363 19.82 7.87 -18.37
C ALA A 363 20.23 9.27 -18.88
N GLN A 364 19.36 9.91 -19.68
CA GLN A 364 19.61 11.23 -20.25
C GLN A 364 19.34 12.37 -19.27
N LYS A 365 18.37 12.20 -18.36
CA LYS A 365 17.97 13.20 -17.36
C LYS A 365 18.63 13.04 -15.99
N ALA A 366 19.48 12.03 -15.80
CA ALA A 366 20.08 11.68 -14.51
C ALA A 366 20.68 12.88 -13.75
N ALA A 367 21.48 13.70 -14.44
CA ALA A 367 22.12 14.86 -13.81
C ALA A 367 21.12 15.97 -13.42
N GLU A 368 20.09 16.20 -14.24
CA GLU A 368 19.03 17.18 -13.97
C GLU A 368 18.18 16.76 -12.76
N LEU A 369 17.88 15.46 -12.69
CA LEU A 369 17.03 14.84 -11.65
C LEU A 369 17.83 14.41 -10.41
N GLY A 370 19.16 14.55 -10.41
CA GLY A 370 20.02 14.18 -9.28
C GLY A 370 20.09 12.67 -9.01
N LEU A 371 20.02 11.84 -10.06
CA LEU A 371 19.99 10.38 -9.94
C LEU A 371 21.39 9.77 -9.91
N GLN A 372 21.57 8.78 -9.06
CA GLN A 372 22.75 7.96 -8.87
C GLN A 372 22.35 6.49 -8.94
N ARG A 373 23.11 5.70 -9.70
CA ARG A 373 22.81 4.27 -9.89
C ARG A 373 22.83 3.49 -8.57
N GLY A 374 21.92 2.54 -8.42
CA GLY A 374 21.79 1.70 -7.23
C GLY A 374 21.13 2.38 -6.04
N ARG A 375 20.49 3.53 -6.24
CA ARG A 375 19.70 4.23 -5.22
C ARG A 375 18.22 4.19 -5.60
N ILE A 376 17.36 4.23 -4.59
CA ILE A 376 15.91 4.29 -4.76
C ILE A 376 15.45 5.75 -4.81
N TYR A 377 14.57 6.05 -5.77
CA TYR A 377 13.96 7.35 -5.98
C TYR A 377 12.45 7.23 -6.09
N GLU A 378 11.76 8.30 -5.70
CA GLU A 378 10.33 8.48 -5.91
C GLU A 378 10.03 9.00 -7.33
N VAL A 379 8.98 8.46 -7.93
CA VAL A 379 8.21 9.07 -9.02
C VAL A 379 6.85 9.48 -8.46
N ALA A 380 6.50 10.76 -8.59
CA ALA A 380 5.17 11.27 -8.27
C ALA A 380 4.49 11.73 -9.57
N VAL A 381 3.30 11.20 -9.84
CA VAL A 381 2.54 11.47 -11.06
C VAL A 381 1.25 12.19 -10.67
N PHE A 382 1.01 13.31 -11.32
CA PHE A 382 -0.16 14.14 -11.13
C PHE A 382 -0.88 14.28 -12.47
N GLN A 383 -2.19 14.04 -12.49
CA GLN A 383 -3.02 14.19 -13.67
C GLN A 383 -4.24 15.05 -13.35
N ALA A 384 -4.77 15.76 -14.34
CA ALA A 384 -6.04 16.46 -14.25
C ALA A 384 -6.83 16.29 -15.55
N GLU A 385 -8.08 15.89 -15.43
CA GLU A 385 -9.08 15.90 -16.50
C GLU A 385 -9.96 17.12 -16.28
N ARG A 386 -10.01 18.02 -17.28
CA ARG A 386 -10.60 19.35 -17.14
C ARG A 386 -11.55 19.70 -18.28
N HIS A 387 -11.71 18.83 -19.29
CA HIS A 387 -12.57 19.08 -20.43
C HIS A 387 -13.32 17.87 -20.99
N THR A 388 -14.61 18.10 -21.27
CA THR A 388 -15.61 17.16 -21.79
C THR A 388 -15.38 16.52 -23.17
N THR A 389 -14.16 16.51 -23.70
CA THR A 389 -13.89 15.90 -25.02
C THR A 389 -13.55 14.41 -24.92
N GLY A 390 -12.77 14.02 -23.93
CA GLY A 390 -12.30 12.65 -23.71
C GLY A 390 -11.53 12.56 -22.39
N SER A 391 -11.13 11.36 -21.98
CA SER A 391 -10.19 11.16 -20.87
C SER A 391 -9.44 9.87 -21.12
N SER A 392 -8.12 9.93 -21.06
CA SER A 392 -7.27 8.77 -21.23
C SER A 392 -6.01 8.91 -20.39
N TYR A 393 -5.55 7.78 -19.85
CA TYR A 393 -4.44 7.78 -18.92
C TYR A 393 -3.56 6.54 -19.11
N ARG A 394 -2.27 6.77 -19.26
CA ARG A 394 -1.26 5.70 -19.28
C ARG A 394 -0.06 6.12 -18.45
N LEU A 395 0.48 5.16 -17.73
CA LEU A 395 1.80 5.26 -17.13
C LEU A 395 2.51 3.90 -17.22
N THR A 396 3.82 3.95 -17.44
CA THR A 396 4.68 2.77 -17.37
C THR A 396 5.70 2.92 -16.27
N LEU A 397 6.00 1.80 -15.63
CA LEU A 397 7.03 1.68 -14.60
C LEU A 397 8.05 0.66 -15.07
N ASN A 398 9.32 0.89 -14.75
CA ASN A 398 10.37 -0.06 -15.07
C ASN A 398 11.35 -0.14 -13.90
N ASN A 399 11.97 -1.31 -13.75
CA ASN A 399 12.80 -1.65 -12.58
C ASN A 399 12.04 -1.48 -11.27
N PHE A 400 10.77 -1.92 -11.25
CA PHE A 400 10.12 -2.26 -9.98
C PHE A 400 10.68 -3.55 -9.44
N THR A 401 11.81 -3.45 -8.76
CA THR A 401 12.30 -4.55 -7.95
C THR A 401 12.69 -3.93 -6.63
N THR A 402 11.72 -3.79 -5.74
CA THR A 402 12.00 -3.68 -4.32
C THR A 402 12.21 -5.10 -3.83
N ARG A 403 13.35 -5.34 -3.19
CA ARG A 403 13.56 -6.60 -2.47
C ARG A 403 12.71 -6.50 -1.21
N ARG A 404 11.93 -7.53 -0.91
CA ARG A 404 11.31 -7.68 0.41
C ARG A 404 11.60 -9.06 0.92
N THR A 405 11.40 -9.32 2.20
CA THR A 405 11.35 -10.69 2.69
C THR A 405 9.92 -11.18 2.73
N GLN A 406 9.71 -12.44 2.43
CA GLN A 406 8.53 -13.15 2.91
C GLN A 406 9.04 -14.22 3.85
N CYS A 407 8.45 -14.25 5.03
CA CYS A 407 8.82 -15.18 6.07
C CYS A 407 7.71 -16.23 6.19
N GLU A 408 8.14 -17.48 6.24
CA GLU A 408 7.28 -18.62 6.49
C GLU A 408 7.90 -19.42 7.63
N LEU A 409 7.06 -20.16 8.36
CA LEU A 409 7.54 -21.15 9.32
C LEU A 409 8.41 -22.18 8.60
N LEU A 410 9.40 -22.74 9.30
CA LEU A 410 10.47 -23.60 8.78
C LEU A 410 10.07 -24.98 8.21
N CYS A 411 8.78 -25.16 7.89
CA CYS A 411 8.16 -26.45 7.76
C CYS A 411 8.69 -27.34 6.63
N GLY A 412 8.87 -28.63 6.94
CA GLY A 412 9.20 -29.71 6.01
C GLY A 412 10.70 -29.95 5.85
N ASN A 413 11.51 -29.49 6.79
CA ASN A 413 12.97 -29.59 6.75
C ASN A 413 13.53 -30.83 7.46
N GLY A 414 12.66 -31.61 8.11
CA GLY A 414 12.96 -32.82 8.86
C GLY A 414 13.37 -32.59 10.31
N VAL A 415 13.27 -31.35 10.79
CA VAL A 415 13.56 -30.91 12.16
C VAL A 415 12.36 -30.12 12.64
N ILE A 416 11.73 -30.59 13.72
CA ILE A 416 10.67 -29.81 14.34
C ILE A 416 11.33 -28.57 14.97
N ASP A 417 11.16 -27.41 14.37
CA ASP A 417 11.67 -26.11 14.80
C ASP A 417 10.76 -25.45 15.85
N GLN A 418 11.22 -24.33 16.41
CA GLN A 418 10.46 -23.59 17.43
C GLN A 418 9.23 -22.92 16.80
N GLY A 419 8.03 -23.47 17.05
CA GLY A 419 6.79 -23.01 16.39
C GLY A 419 6.03 -24.12 15.65
N GLU A 420 6.66 -25.28 15.45
CA GLU A 420 6.09 -26.40 14.72
C GLU A 420 5.49 -27.45 15.68
N GLN A 421 4.29 -27.96 15.38
CA GLN A 421 3.68 -29.10 16.08
C GLN A 421 4.24 -30.44 15.58
N CYS A 422 4.71 -30.46 14.33
CA CYS A 422 5.30 -31.59 13.64
C CYS A 422 6.21 -31.07 12.52
N ASP A 423 7.11 -31.90 12.04
CA ASP A 423 7.84 -31.73 10.78
C ASP A 423 8.23 -33.15 10.35
N ASP A 424 7.70 -33.59 9.21
CA ASP A 424 7.91 -34.94 8.70
C ASP A 424 8.86 -34.98 7.50
N GLY A 425 9.62 -33.91 7.29
CA GLY A 425 10.60 -33.76 6.22
C GLY A 425 10.00 -33.45 4.86
N ASN A 426 8.73 -33.02 4.81
CA ASN A 426 8.06 -32.59 3.59
C ASN A 426 6.88 -31.63 3.86
N ASN A 427 6.26 -31.06 2.80
CA ASN A 427 5.11 -30.13 2.90
C ASN A 427 3.82 -30.73 2.28
N THR A 428 3.63 -32.04 2.35
CA THR A 428 2.46 -32.74 1.79
C THR A 428 1.38 -32.83 2.85
N SER A 429 0.20 -32.27 2.60
CA SER A 429 -0.93 -32.50 3.51
C SER A 429 -1.47 -33.93 3.44
N ASN A 430 -2.05 -34.40 4.54
CA ASN A 430 -2.69 -35.68 4.83
C ASN A 430 -1.74 -36.86 5.07
N ASP A 431 -0.50 -36.62 5.48
CA ASP A 431 0.48 -37.64 5.86
C ASP A 431 0.80 -37.65 7.38
N GLY A 432 0.19 -36.75 8.15
CA GLY A 432 0.39 -36.63 9.60
C GLY A 432 1.09 -35.34 10.01
N CYS A 433 1.62 -34.56 9.06
CA CYS A 433 2.06 -33.20 9.30
C CYS A 433 1.64 -32.25 8.16
N GLY A 434 0.86 -31.23 8.49
CA GLY A 434 0.40 -30.28 7.47
C GLY A 434 1.56 -29.44 6.91
N ALA A 435 1.37 -28.87 5.72
CA ALA A 435 2.35 -27.97 5.07
C ALA A 435 2.69 -26.70 5.87
N THR A 436 1.96 -26.45 6.94
CA THR A 436 2.12 -25.36 7.91
C THR A 436 2.68 -25.84 9.25
N CYS A 437 3.14 -27.10 9.31
CA CYS A 437 3.71 -27.75 10.48
C CYS A 437 2.78 -27.82 11.69
N LEU A 438 1.48 -27.93 11.38
CA LEU A 438 0.44 -28.28 12.34
C LEU A 438 0.13 -29.78 12.22
N LEU A 439 -0.10 -30.42 13.36
CA LEU A 439 -0.54 -31.81 13.38
C LEU A 439 -1.92 -31.90 12.75
N GLU A 440 -2.06 -32.82 11.79
CA GLU A 440 -3.31 -32.99 11.09
C GLU A 440 -4.30 -33.74 11.99
N ILE A 441 -5.35 -33.03 12.42
CA ILE A 441 -6.38 -33.60 13.28
C ILE A 441 -7.25 -34.56 12.44
N ARG A 442 -7.33 -35.81 12.89
CA ARG A 442 -8.12 -36.88 12.25
C ARG A 442 -9.60 -36.81 12.55
#